data_AF-A0A168KXJ8-F1
#
_entry.id   AF-A0A168KXJ8-F1
#
_cell.length_a   1.000
_cell.length_b   1.000
_cell.length_c   1.000
_cell.angle_alpha   90.00
_cell.angle_beta   90.00
_cell.angle_gamma   90.00
#
_symmetry.space_group_name_H-M   'P 1'
#
loop_
_entity.id
_entity.type
_entity.pdbx_description
1 polymer ?
#
loop_
_entity_poly.entity_id
_entity_poly.type
_entity_poly.pdbx_seq_one_letter_code
_entity_poly.pdbx_strand_id
1 'polypeptide(L)'
;MADLLQSSMTRPSSIVDETQQPESKKQRRASVSTAPSPPRTPPQEAEKEPRLISQGEFESDRHFYPRVLNAQIHPLVQSFFSLGNDRIIARYTHLNPQVKPDYLKKLLSYQPTHFQWAGSDLFNVTTASGQRQMIVIETNSCPSGQKSMPLLSETDEHNEQGGYRLVIESAFQEQLSKADRSLGGLAVIYDKNLMESSGYASVLADVSQEDVWLVEWNDNDPDPNVKWLDRVLYVRDLVDKEWHPIRACFRYLTQKPWNRFPLRTKTIVMNEIISCLAGGRNKMMAARAYDFYNSELVDTGLNIRTPETINNVTLGEISLWIQSMGGHAVLKVPYSNAGQGVYTITNEDELDNFLKQDHHYDKFIVQSLVGNASWSSVTRSGKFYHVGTIPNKKSNTFVSDLRMMVTGSSQGFRPICIYGRKARLPLTGELDPHANTWDMLGTNLSVKLPDGGWTTDTSRLILMDRKDFNQLGLGIDDLIDAYIQTVLAVIAIDRMSIRLMENGTFDYQLFQSLNPDNALLHEIKEANEDF
;
A
#
# COMPACT_ATOMS: atom_id res chain seq x y z
N MET A 1 -91.68 -4.87 -45.04
CA MET A 1 -91.02 -6.17 -45.24
C MET A 1 -90.08 -6.34 -44.06
N ALA A 2 -90.49 -7.03 -43.00
CA ALA A 2 -90.72 -8.49 -42.91
C ALA A 2 -89.38 -9.26 -42.96
N ASP A 3 -89.03 -10.15 -42.02
CA ASP A 3 -89.77 -10.64 -40.84
C ASP A 3 -88.82 -11.32 -39.81
N LEU A 4 -89.15 -11.22 -38.51
CA LEU A 4 -89.29 -12.30 -37.48
C LEU A 4 -88.12 -13.30 -37.19
N LEU A 5 -87.89 -13.87 -35.99
CA LEU A 5 -88.46 -13.72 -34.62
C LEU A 5 -87.58 -14.43 -33.54
N GLN A 6 -87.71 -13.97 -32.27
CA GLN A 6 -87.68 -14.75 -31.00
C GLN A 6 -86.38 -15.49 -30.53
N SER A 7 -86.14 -15.72 -29.22
CA SER A 7 -87.04 -15.63 -28.05
C SER A 7 -86.41 -15.06 -26.74
N SER A 8 -87.27 -14.34 -25.98
CA SER A 8 -87.50 -14.41 -24.51
C SER A 8 -86.38 -14.18 -23.47
N MET A 9 -86.41 -13.07 -22.71
CA MET A 9 -86.95 -12.91 -21.33
C MET A 9 -85.87 -13.11 -20.22
N THR A 10 -85.76 -12.35 -19.12
CA THR A 10 -86.53 -11.21 -18.56
C THR A 10 -85.65 -10.29 -17.66
N ARG A 11 -86.13 -9.09 -17.31
CA ARG A 11 -85.47 -7.99 -16.53
C ARG A 11 -85.73 -8.12 -14.99
N PRO A 12 -85.48 -7.12 -14.06
CA PRO A 12 -84.92 -5.75 -14.18
C PRO A 12 -83.99 -5.22 -13.02
N SER A 13 -83.73 -3.88 -13.04
CA SER A 13 -83.27 -2.94 -11.98
C SER A 13 -81.78 -2.95 -11.54
N SER A 14 -81.11 -1.83 -11.15
CA SER A 14 -81.47 -0.38 -11.19
C SER A 14 -80.27 0.59 -10.90
N ILE A 15 -80.38 1.84 -11.40
CA ILE A 15 -80.16 3.17 -10.74
C ILE A 15 -79.59 3.15 -9.30
N VAL A 16 -78.62 3.98 -8.83
CA VAL A 16 -77.72 5.06 -9.37
C VAL A 16 -76.56 5.27 -8.34
N ASP A 17 -75.42 5.84 -8.77
CA ASP A 17 -74.30 6.43 -8.00
C ASP A 17 -73.66 5.68 -6.80
N GLU A 18 -72.33 5.49 -6.85
CA GLU A 18 -71.41 6.30 -6.03
C GLU A 18 -69.96 6.25 -6.54
N THR A 19 -69.24 7.35 -6.33
CA THR A 19 -67.89 7.66 -6.83
C THR A 19 -66.79 6.70 -6.40
N GLN A 20 -65.98 6.18 -7.33
CA GLN A 20 -64.64 5.65 -7.04
C GLN A 20 -63.60 6.06 -8.12
N GLN A 21 -62.61 6.85 -7.72
CA GLN A 21 -61.34 6.97 -8.44
C GLN A 21 -60.41 5.83 -7.99
N PRO A 22 -59.70 5.14 -8.89
CA PRO A 22 -58.81 4.04 -8.50
C PRO A 22 -57.46 4.56 -7.99
N GLU A 23 -57.08 4.16 -6.78
CA GLU A 23 -55.74 4.42 -6.24
C GLU A 23 -54.63 3.79 -7.09
N SER A 24 -53.60 4.56 -7.39
CA SER A 24 -52.41 4.08 -8.08
C SER A 24 -51.53 3.23 -7.15
N LYS A 25 -51.61 1.90 -7.32
CA LYS A 25 -50.75 0.96 -6.58
C LYS A 25 -49.26 1.20 -6.89
N LYS A 26 -48.56 1.89 -5.98
CA LYS A 26 -47.09 1.94 -5.93
C LYS A 26 -46.55 0.52 -5.74
N GLN A 27 -46.03 -0.09 -6.81
CA GLN A 27 -45.22 -1.30 -6.69
C GLN A 27 -43.93 -0.97 -5.93
N ARG A 28 -43.79 -1.53 -4.71
CA ARG A 28 -42.52 -1.51 -3.98
C ARG A 28 -41.47 -2.25 -4.81
N ARG A 29 -40.42 -1.56 -5.24
CA ARG A 29 -39.22 -2.22 -5.77
C ARG A 29 -38.65 -3.10 -4.65
N ALA A 30 -38.44 -4.38 -4.96
CA ALA A 30 -37.81 -5.31 -4.03
C ALA A 30 -36.37 -4.84 -3.73
N SER A 31 -35.98 -4.92 -2.46
CA SER A 31 -34.60 -4.69 -2.04
C SER A 31 -33.68 -5.71 -2.70
N VAL A 32 -32.55 -5.24 -3.23
CA VAL A 32 -31.51 -6.12 -3.79
C VAL A 32 -30.91 -6.92 -2.64
N SER A 33 -31.10 -8.23 -2.66
CA SER A 33 -30.48 -9.15 -1.70
C SER A 33 -28.96 -8.99 -1.71
N THR A 34 -28.39 -8.66 -0.56
CA THR A 34 -26.95 -8.59 -0.35
C THR A 34 -26.33 -9.98 -0.56
N ALA A 35 -25.32 -10.07 -1.42
CA ALA A 35 -24.60 -11.32 -1.66
C ALA A 35 -23.97 -11.87 -0.35
N PRO A 36 -23.86 -13.20 -0.19
CA PRO A 36 -23.20 -13.78 0.98
C PRO A 36 -21.73 -13.33 1.05
N SER A 37 -21.24 -13.10 2.28
CA SER A 37 -19.87 -12.66 2.50
C SER A 37 -18.86 -13.66 1.92
N PRO A 38 -17.72 -13.20 1.34
CA PRO A 38 -16.66 -14.09 0.89
C PRO A 38 -16.06 -14.88 2.08
N PRO A 39 -15.41 -16.03 1.82
CA PRO A 39 -14.79 -16.86 2.85
C PRO A 39 -13.78 -16.04 3.65
N ARG A 40 -14.01 -15.94 4.95
CA ARG A 40 -13.14 -15.22 5.89
C ARG A 40 -11.96 -16.13 6.24
N THR A 41 -10.74 -15.62 6.16
CA THR A 41 -9.61 -16.24 6.88
C THR A 41 -9.93 -16.15 8.38
N PRO A 42 -9.92 -17.27 9.13
CA PRO A 42 -10.12 -17.22 10.57
C PRO A 42 -9.05 -16.32 11.23
N PRO A 43 -9.37 -15.61 12.33
CA PRO A 43 -8.33 -15.10 13.20
C PRO A 43 -7.53 -16.30 13.72
N GLN A 44 -6.25 -16.38 13.40
CA GLN A 44 -5.34 -17.19 14.19
C GLN A 44 -5.14 -16.46 15.52
N GLU A 45 -5.41 -17.13 16.63
CA GLU A 45 -4.90 -16.68 17.92
C GLU A 45 -3.37 -16.71 17.83
N ALA A 46 -2.75 -15.53 17.90
CA ALA A 46 -1.30 -15.44 17.91
C ALA A 46 -0.79 -15.94 19.27
N GLU A 47 -0.07 -17.05 19.28
CA GLU A 47 0.79 -17.37 20.41
C GLU A 47 1.84 -16.24 20.46
N LYS A 48 1.70 -15.35 21.45
CA LYS A 48 2.56 -14.16 21.67
C LYS A 48 4.00 -14.52 22.08
N GLU A 49 4.32 -15.81 22.08
CA GLU A 49 5.57 -16.35 22.55
C GLU A 49 6.63 -16.20 21.44
N PRO A 50 7.81 -15.65 21.77
CA PRO A 50 8.96 -15.61 20.87
C PRO A 50 9.31 -17.03 20.42
N ARG A 51 9.55 -17.21 19.13
CA ARG A 51 9.91 -18.52 18.57
C ARG A 51 11.31 -18.46 17.98
N LEU A 52 12.09 -19.50 18.24
CA LEU A 52 13.32 -19.74 17.51
C LEU A 52 12.96 -20.53 16.24
N ILE A 53 13.35 -20.01 15.07
CA ILE A 53 13.12 -20.63 13.77
C ILE A 53 14.45 -21.13 13.22
N SER A 54 14.51 -22.43 12.92
CA SER A 54 15.69 -23.14 12.43
C SER A 54 15.71 -23.24 10.90
N GLN A 55 16.83 -23.72 10.36
CA GLN A 55 16.96 -24.06 8.94
C GLN A 55 15.98 -25.18 8.53
N GLY A 56 15.42 -25.07 7.32
CA GLY A 56 14.49 -26.06 6.75
C GLY A 56 13.04 -25.96 7.24
N GLU A 57 12.70 -24.95 8.06
CA GLU A 57 11.32 -24.75 8.58
C GLU A 57 10.38 -23.97 7.64
N PHE A 58 10.79 -23.68 6.40
CA PHE A 58 9.93 -22.97 5.44
C PHE A 58 8.83 -23.88 4.89
N GLU A 59 7.56 -23.58 5.19
CA GLU A 59 6.40 -24.30 4.65
C GLU A 59 5.53 -23.36 3.81
N SER A 60 5.47 -23.60 2.49
CA SER A 60 4.82 -22.71 1.52
C SER A 60 3.35 -22.35 1.86
N ASP A 61 2.57 -23.28 2.42
CA ASP A 61 1.18 -23.06 2.79
C ASP A 61 0.99 -22.21 4.06
N ARG A 62 2.03 -22.06 4.89
CA ARG A 62 2.07 -21.09 5.99
C ARG A 62 2.35 -19.66 5.52
N HIS A 63 3.02 -19.49 4.38
CA HIS A 63 3.59 -18.21 3.94
C HIS A 63 2.93 -17.60 2.70
N PHE A 64 2.14 -18.35 1.93
CA PHE A 64 1.40 -17.83 0.77
C PHE A 64 -0.11 -17.99 0.92
N TYR A 65 -0.89 -17.13 0.26
CA TYR A 65 -2.32 -17.37 0.15
C TYR A 65 -2.59 -18.66 -0.65
N PRO A 66 -3.59 -19.49 -0.28
CA PRO A 66 -3.91 -20.71 -1.03
C PRO A 66 -4.21 -20.48 -2.52
N ARG A 67 -4.74 -19.30 -2.88
CA ARG A 67 -4.93 -18.89 -4.29
C ARG A 67 -3.62 -18.77 -5.06
N VAL A 68 -2.52 -18.36 -4.40
CA VAL A 68 -1.21 -18.09 -5.00
C VAL A 68 -0.44 -19.38 -5.27
N LEU A 69 -0.50 -20.35 -4.36
CA LEU A 69 0.09 -21.68 -4.56
C LEU A 69 -0.51 -22.44 -5.74
N ASN A 70 -1.74 -22.08 -6.13
CA ASN A 70 -2.45 -22.65 -7.28
C ASN A 70 -2.42 -21.73 -8.52
N ALA A 71 -1.65 -20.63 -8.49
CA ALA A 71 -1.62 -19.63 -9.54
C ALA A 71 -0.39 -19.77 -10.46
N GLN A 72 -0.62 -19.84 -11.77
CA GLN A 72 0.46 -19.74 -12.76
C GLN A 72 0.69 -18.28 -13.15
N ILE A 73 1.95 -17.83 -13.05
CA ILE A 73 2.38 -16.48 -13.42
C ILE A 73 1.95 -16.12 -14.86
N HIS A 74 1.52 -14.86 -15.05
CA HIS A 74 1.16 -14.34 -16.35
C HIS A 74 2.43 -14.19 -17.22
N PRO A 75 2.48 -14.71 -18.47
CA PRO A 75 3.70 -14.69 -19.30
C PRO A 75 4.30 -13.29 -19.52
N LEU A 76 3.46 -12.25 -19.64
CA LEU A 76 3.94 -10.86 -19.74
C LEU A 76 4.65 -10.39 -18.47
N VAL A 77 4.16 -10.79 -17.29
CA VAL A 77 4.77 -10.42 -16.01
C VAL A 77 6.08 -11.20 -15.81
N GLN A 78 6.11 -12.50 -16.12
CA GLN A 78 7.34 -13.29 -16.12
C GLN A 78 8.40 -12.71 -17.09
N SER A 79 7.97 -12.25 -18.26
CA SER A 79 8.83 -11.54 -19.22
C SER A 79 9.37 -10.23 -18.63
N PHE A 80 8.53 -9.44 -17.95
CA PHE A 80 8.95 -8.21 -17.26
C PHE A 80 10.07 -8.47 -16.25
N PHE A 81 9.89 -9.45 -15.34
CA PHE A 81 10.90 -9.79 -14.33
C PHE A 81 12.23 -10.27 -14.93
N SER A 82 12.19 -10.91 -16.11
CA SER A 82 13.40 -11.37 -16.80
C SER A 82 14.04 -10.34 -17.73
N LEU A 83 13.45 -9.15 -17.93
CA LEU A 83 14.01 -8.12 -18.85
C LEU A 83 15.43 -7.68 -18.44
N GLY A 84 15.63 -7.35 -17.17
CA GLY A 84 16.87 -6.72 -16.68
C GLY A 84 17.02 -5.25 -17.10
N ASN A 85 17.86 -4.52 -16.37
CA ASN A 85 17.89 -3.06 -16.44
C ASN A 85 18.32 -2.51 -17.82
N ASP A 86 19.25 -3.14 -18.56
CA ASP A 86 19.67 -2.63 -19.88
C ASP A 86 18.51 -2.64 -20.91
N ARG A 87 17.67 -3.69 -20.93
CA ARG A 87 16.49 -3.75 -21.82
C ARG A 87 15.39 -2.78 -21.37
N ILE A 88 15.22 -2.60 -20.06
CA ILE A 88 14.32 -1.60 -19.47
C ILE A 88 14.74 -0.18 -19.90
N ILE A 89 16.02 0.17 -19.79
CA ILE A 89 16.57 1.47 -20.22
C ILE A 89 16.31 1.69 -21.70
N ALA A 90 16.66 0.72 -22.55
CA ALA A 90 16.49 0.82 -24.00
C ALA A 90 15.01 1.01 -24.40
N ARG A 91 14.08 0.29 -23.76
CA ARG A 91 12.64 0.42 -24.04
C ARG A 91 12.09 1.76 -23.52
N TYR A 92 12.43 2.14 -22.29
CA TYR A 92 11.89 3.35 -21.66
C TYR A 92 12.33 4.62 -22.38
N THR A 93 13.62 4.71 -22.73
CA THR A 93 14.20 5.87 -23.45
C THR A 93 13.74 5.96 -24.90
N HIS A 94 13.42 4.84 -25.56
CA HIS A 94 12.79 4.86 -26.88
C HIS A 94 11.37 5.46 -26.85
N LEU A 95 10.59 5.16 -25.80
CA LEU A 95 9.25 5.75 -25.60
C LEU A 95 9.29 7.18 -25.02
N ASN A 96 10.41 7.56 -24.42
CA ASN A 96 10.64 8.84 -23.76
C ASN A 96 11.94 9.47 -24.28
N PRO A 97 11.98 9.99 -25.52
CA PRO A 97 13.21 10.46 -26.17
C PRO A 97 13.87 11.65 -25.47
N GLN A 98 13.16 12.32 -24.55
CA GLN A 98 13.71 13.35 -23.66
C GLN A 98 14.57 12.79 -22.51
N VAL A 99 14.47 11.49 -22.20
CA VAL A 99 15.17 10.85 -21.07
C VAL A 99 16.60 10.49 -21.47
N LYS A 100 17.58 10.99 -20.71
CA LYS A 100 19.01 10.70 -20.92
C LYS A 100 19.34 9.24 -20.51
N PRO A 101 19.74 8.33 -21.44
CA PRO A 101 19.94 6.92 -21.12
C PRO A 101 21.00 6.65 -20.06
N ASP A 102 22.14 7.35 -20.12
CA ASP A 102 23.23 7.20 -19.15
C ASP A 102 22.81 7.64 -17.74
N TYR A 103 21.93 8.65 -17.65
CA TYR A 103 21.38 9.08 -16.38
C TYR A 103 20.44 8.02 -15.80
N LEU A 104 19.52 7.47 -16.62
CA LEU A 104 18.64 6.38 -16.19
C LEU A 104 19.44 5.13 -15.78
N LYS A 105 20.55 4.83 -16.47
CA LYS A 105 21.48 3.76 -16.07
C LYS A 105 22.09 4.03 -14.69
N LYS A 106 22.60 5.24 -14.44
CA LYS A 106 23.11 5.65 -13.13
C LYS A 106 22.07 5.50 -12.02
N LEU A 107 20.80 5.81 -12.29
CA LEU A 107 19.71 5.65 -11.32
C LEU A 107 19.40 4.18 -11.02
N LEU A 108 19.30 3.34 -12.05
CA LEU A 108 19.06 1.90 -11.85
C LEU A 108 20.26 1.19 -11.22
N SER A 109 21.47 1.77 -11.28
CA SER A 109 22.66 1.33 -10.54
C SER A 109 22.84 1.99 -9.16
N TYR A 110 21.88 2.79 -8.68
CA TYR A 110 21.96 3.40 -7.35
C TYR A 110 21.85 2.33 -6.25
N GLN A 111 22.71 2.43 -5.24
CA GLN A 111 22.70 1.59 -4.04
C GLN A 111 22.14 2.42 -2.86
N PRO A 112 20.94 2.09 -2.33
CA PRO A 112 20.37 2.79 -1.18
C PRO A 112 21.20 2.62 0.10
N THR A 113 21.28 3.68 0.89
CA THR A 113 22.01 3.71 2.17
C THR A 113 21.12 3.27 3.34
N HIS A 114 19.86 3.71 3.37
CA HIS A 114 18.92 3.44 4.46
C HIS A 114 17.64 2.71 4.01
N PHE A 115 17.35 2.68 2.70
CA PHE A 115 16.07 2.22 2.15
C PHE A 115 16.23 1.15 1.05
N GLN A 116 16.80 0.00 1.41
CA GLN A 116 17.12 -1.07 0.45
C GLN A 116 15.91 -1.85 -0.06
N TRP A 117 14.82 -1.96 0.71
CA TRP A 117 13.62 -2.71 0.30
C TRP A 117 12.36 -1.89 0.39
N ALA A 118 11.68 -1.67 -0.74
CA ALA A 118 10.57 -0.73 -0.81
C ALA A 118 9.41 -1.25 -1.65
N GLY A 119 8.22 -0.67 -1.44
CA GLY A 119 7.07 -0.87 -2.33
C GLY A 119 6.27 0.40 -2.49
N SER A 120 6.04 0.82 -3.73
CA SER A 120 5.15 1.94 -4.04
C SER A 120 3.78 1.44 -4.48
N ASP A 121 2.74 2.16 -4.07
CA ASP A 121 1.38 2.02 -4.58
C ASP A 121 1.19 3.02 -5.72
N LEU A 122 0.78 2.52 -6.89
CA LEU A 122 0.63 3.33 -8.10
C LEU A 122 -0.77 3.21 -8.70
N PHE A 123 -1.26 4.31 -9.27
CA PHE A 123 -2.41 4.30 -10.17
C PHE A 123 -1.95 4.44 -11.62
N ASN A 124 -2.59 3.70 -12.53
CA ASN A 124 -2.57 4.03 -13.96
C ASN A 124 -3.65 5.08 -14.21
N VAL A 125 -3.24 6.26 -14.67
CA VAL A 125 -4.11 7.41 -14.85
C VAL A 125 -4.05 7.94 -16.27
N THR A 126 -5.10 8.63 -16.70
CA THR A 126 -5.09 9.50 -17.87
C THR A 126 -5.07 10.97 -17.47
N THR A 127 -4.37 11.79 -18.25
CA THR A 127 -4.45 13.25 -18.18
C THR A 127 -5.67 13.78 -18.94
N ALA A 128 -5.96 15.08 -18.80
CA ALA A 128 -6.90 15.80 -19.67
C ALA A 128 -6.55 15.73 -21.18
N SER A 129 -5.29 15.47 -21.54
CA SER A 129 -4.85 15.26 -22.94
C SER A 129 -4.91 13.78 -23.38
N GLY A 130 -5.40 12.87 -22.55
CA GLY A 130 -5.51 11.44 -22.84
C GLY A 130 -4.21 10.64 -22.67
N GLN A 131 -3.14 11.24 -22.14
CA GLN A 131 -1.87 10.55 -21.89
C GLN A 131 -2.02 9.57 -20.71
N ARG A 132 -1.83 8.27 -20.96
CA ARG A 132 -1.72 7.23 -19.93
C ARG A 132 -0.34 7.26 -19.26
N GLN A 133 -0.29 7.08 -17.95
CA GLN A 133 0.95 6.98 -17.19
C GLN A 133 0.74 6.42 -15.78
N MET A 134 1.82 5.91 -15.17
CA MET A 134 1.85 5.49 -13.78
C MET A 134 2.23 6.66 -12.86
N ILE A 135 1.45 6.89 -11.80
CA ILE A 135 1.74 7.88 -10.75
C ILE A 135 1.86 7.21 -9.38
N VAL A 136 2.74 7.72 -8.52
CA VAL A 136 2.95 7.23 -7.15
C VAL A 136 1.95 7.86 -6.20
N ILE A 137 1.30 7.04 -5.38
CA ILE A 137 0.29 7.45 -4.38
C ILE A 137 0.85 7.39 -2.95
N GLU A 138 1.65 6.38 -2.65
CA GLU A 138 2.49 6.27 -1.44
C GLU A 138 3.65 5.29 -1.68
N THR A 139 4.68 5.35 -0.84
CA THR A 139 5.83 4.44 -0.84
C THR A 139 6.06 3.92 0.57
N ASN A 140 6.31 2.61 0.71
CA ASN A 140 6.27 1.86 1.97
C ASN A 140 7.63 1.22 2.29
N SER A 141 8.11 1.35 3.54
CA SER A 141 9.41 0.82 4.02
C SER A 141 9.39 -0.52 4.76
N CYS A 142 8.22 -1.14 4.92
CA CYS A 142 8.10 -2.61 5.02
C CYS A 142 6.84 -2.98 4.23
N PRO A 143 6.95 -3.15 2.90
CA PRO A 143 5.80 -3.46 2.06
C PRO A 143 5.35 -4.91 2.26
N SER A 144 4.03 -5.11 2.36
CA SER A 144 3.39 -6.42 2.24
C SER A 144 3.17 -6.73 0.77
N GLY A 145 3.42 -7.98 0.36
CA GLY A 145 3.14 -8.47 -1.00
C GLY A 145 3.55 -9.90 -1.33
N GLN A 146 4.51 -10.54 -0.62
CA GLN A 146 5.09 -11.79 -1.10
C GLN A 146 4.10 -12.95 -1.09
N LYS A 147 3.32 -13.06 -0.01
CA LYS A 147 2.16 -13.97 0.11
C LYS A 147 1.10 -13.84 -1.01
N SER A 148 1.17 -12.77 -1.83
CA SER A 148 0.26 -12.44 -2.93
C SER A 148 0.89 -12.63 -4.32
N MET A 149 2.17 -13.02 -4.42
CA MET A 149 2.92 -13.10 -5.68
C MET A 149 3.07 -14.56 -6.12
N PRO A 150 2.54 -14.97 -7.29
CA PRO A 150 2.83 -16.28 -7.88
C PRO A 150 4.33 -16.50 -8.09
N LEU A 151 4.79 -17.74 -7.95
CA LEU A 151 6.19 -18.09 -8.17
C LEU A 151 6.61 -17.76 -9.62
N LEU A 152 7.82 -17.22 -9.78
CA LEU A 152 8.33 -16.76 -11.09
C LEU A 152 8.92 -17.89 -11.93
N SER A 153 9.42 -18.93 -11.27
CA SER A 153 9.87 -20.19 -11.86
C SER A 153 8.95 -21.33 -11.37
N GLU A 154 9.12 -22.51 -11.93
CA GLU A 154 8.61 -23.78 -11.39
C GLU A 154 9.77 -24.78 -11.16
N THR A 155 11.00 -24.44 -11.53
CA THR A 155 12.13 -25.37 -11.67
C THR A 155 13.38 -25.03 -10.84
N ASP A 156 13.40 -23.89 -10.16
CA ASP A 156 14.58 -23.46 -9.39
C ASP A 156 14.60 -24.19 -8.03
N GLU A 157 15.79 -24.60 -7.56
CA GLU A 157 15.99 -25.45 -6.38
C GLU A 157 15.36 -24.89 -5.07
N HIS A 158 15.21 -23.58 -4.99
CA HIS A 158 14.61 -22.87 -3.84
C HIS A 158 13.37 -22.07 -4.22
N ASN A 159 12.73 -22.41 -5.34
CA ASN A 159 11.59 -21.65 -5.89
C ASN A 159 10.42 -21.54 -4.92
N GLU A 160 10.22 -22.51 -4.03
CA GLU A 160 9.17 -22.49 -3.01
C GLU A 160 9.24 -21.27 -2.08
N GLN A 161 10.44 -20.76 -1.81
CA GLN A 161 10.67 -19.55 -1.00
C GLN A 161 10.34 -18.26 -1.77
N GLY A 162 10.23 -18.34 -3.10
CA GLY A 162 9.81 -17.26 -3.98
C GLY A 162 10.47 -15.90 -3.68
N GLY A 163 9.64 -14.87 -3.62
CA GLY A 163 10.11 -13.50 -3.38
C GLY A 163 10.63 -13.22 -1.97
N TYR A 164 10.38 -14.08 -0.97
CA TYR A 164 10.95 -13.92 0.37
C TYR A 164 12.47 -14.01 0.31
N ARG A 165 12.99 -15.05 -0.36
CA ARG A 165 14.44 -15.27 -0.54
C ARG A 165 15.09 -14.15 -1.33
N LEU A 166 14.42 -13.71 -2.40
CA LEU A 166 14.91 -12.59 -3.19
C LEU A 166 15.06 -11.30 -2.35
N VAL A 167 14.17 -11.01 -1.39
CA VAL A 167 14.35 -9.86 -0.48
C VAL A 167 15.54 -10.07 0.45
N ILE A 168 15.65 -11.23 1.11
CA ILE A 168 16.74 -11.50 2.07
C ILE A 168 18.11 -11.43 1.40
N GLU A 169 18.31 -12.14 0.28
CA GLU A 169 19.58 -12.17 -0.46
C GLU A 169 19.93 -10.80 -1.07
N SER A 170 18.94 -10.04 -1.58
CA SER A 170 19.24 -8.78 -2.27
C SER A 170 19.38 -7.57 -1.36
N ALA A 171 18.52 -7.43 -0.35
CA ALA A 171 18.47 -6.22 0.48
C ALA A 171 19.19 -6.40 1.81
N PHE A 172 19.11 -7.59 2.42
CA PHE A 172 19.56 -7.79 3.81
C PHE A 172 20.94 -8.46 3.93
N GLN A 173 21.26 -9.42 3.07
CA GLN A 173 22.49 -10.23 3.19
C GLN A 173 23.78 -9.39 3.21
N GLU A 174 23.85 -8.31 2.42
CA GLU A 174 24.99 -7.37 2.43
C GLU A 174 25.08 -6.53 3.72
N GLN A 175 23.94 -6.28 4.39
CA GLN A 175 23.92 -5.57 5.67
C GLN A 175 24.27 -6.52 6.82
N LEU A 176 23.72 -7.74 6.78
CA LEU A 176 24.02 -8.83 7.70
C LEU A 176 25.51 -9.18 7.72
N SER A 177 26.19 -9.16 6.56
CA SER A 177 27.64 -9.42 6.51
C SER A 177 28.50 -8.33 7.17
N LYS A 178 27.93 -7.15 7.43
CA LYS A 178 28.56 -6.02 8.14
C LYS A 178 28.23 -5.99 9.63
N ALA A 179 27.32 -6.86 10.10
CA ALA A 179 26.93 -6.91 11.51
C ALA A 179 28.04 -7.56 12.37
N ASP A 180 28.34 -6.95 13.53
CA ASP A 180 29.30 -7.50 14.48
C ASP A 180 28.76 -8.78 15.12
N ARG A 181 29.41 -9.91 14.84
CA ARG A 181 29.03 -11.23 15.36
C ARG A 181 29.09 -11.34 16.89
N SER A 182 29.83 -10.47 17.58
CA SER A 182 29.86 -10.45 19.04
C SER A 182 28.58 -9.86 19.66
N LEU A 183 27.75 -9.16 18.88
CA LEU A 183 26.48 -8.59 19.33
C LEU A 183 25.30 -9.58 19.28
N GLY A 184 25.56 -10.88 19.11
CA GLY A 184 24.58 -11.94 19.31
C GLY A 184 23.84 -12.43 18.05
N GLY A 185 22.59 -12.85 18.22
CA GLY A 185 21.80 -13.62 17.24
C GLY A 185 21.07 -12.77 16.19
N LEU A 186 20.14 -13.41 15.49
CA LEU A 186 19.29 -12.81 14.46
C LEU A 186 17.82 -12.74 14.91
N ALA A 187 17.09 -11.75 14.41
CA ALA A 187 15.65 -11.66 14.67
C ALA A 187 14.83 -11.10 13.50
N VAL A 188 13.59 -11.58 13.37
CA VAL A 188 12.49 -10.90 12.68
C VAL A 188 11.54 -10.34 13.73
N ILE A 189 11.40 -9.01 13.77
CA ILE A 189 10.50 -8.30 14.68
C ILE A 189 9.31 -7.76 13.89
N TYR A 190 8.08 -8.07 14.31
CA TYR A 190 6.86 -7.69 13.59
C TYR A 190 5.75 -7.19 14.52
N ASP A 191 4.81 -6.39 14.00
CA ASP A 191 3.62 -5.94 14.74
C ASP A 191 2.29 -6.50 14.21
N LYS A 192 2.32 -7.17 13.05
CA LYS A 192 1.20 -7.90 12.47
C LYS A 192 1.67 -8.80 11.34
N ASN A 193 0.72 -9.50 10.71
CA ASN A 193 0.92 -10.22 9.44
C ASN A 193 1.95 -11.36 9.54
N LEU A 194 1.81 -12.20 10.57
CA LEU A 194 2.63 -13.37 10.87
C LEU A 194 2.99 -14.19 9.62
N MET A 195 2.03 -14.44 8.71
CA MET A 195 2.24 -15.16 7.44
C MET A 195 3.47 -14.68 6.63
N GLU A 196 3.69 -13.37 6.50
CA GLU A 196 4.90 -12.86 5.82
C GLU A 196 6.09 -12.81 6.78
N SER A 197 5.90 -12.41 8.03
CA SER A 197 6.97 -12.27 9.03
C SER A 197 7.68 -13.60 9.29
N SER A 198 6.93 -14.71 9.45
CA SER A 198 7.49 -16.05 9.58
C SER A 198 8.17 -16.52 8.30
N GLY A 199 7.63 -16.16 7.13
CA GLY A 199 8.26 -16.47 5.84
C GLY A 199 9.63 -15.81 5.70
N TYR A 200 9.78 -14.55 6.13
CA TYR A 200 11.10 -13.91 6.21
C TYR A 200 12.00 -14.53 7.28
N ALA A 201 11.46 -15.06 8.38
CA ALA A 201 12.25 -15.67 9.45
C ALA A 201 12.85 -17.02 9.00
N SER A 202 12.04 -17.94 8.47
CA SER A 202 12.51 -19.24 7.98
C SER A 202 13.53 -19.08 6.85
N VAL A 203 13.27 -18.16 5.90
CA VAL A 203 14.21 -17.88 4.81
C VAL A 203 15.48 -17.17 5.29
N LEU A 204 15.40 -16.31 6.32
CA LEU A 204 16.60 -15.76 6.94
C LEU A 204 17.43 -16.85 7.63
N ALA A 205 16.79 -17.83 8.28
CA ALA A 205 17.49 -18.96 8.87
C ALA A 205 18.23 -19.79 7.81
N ASP A 206 17.56 -20.10 6.70
CA ASP A 206 18.16 -20.82 5.57
C ASP A 206 19.33 -20.06 4.92
N VAL A 207 19.16 -18.75 4.63
CA VAL A 207 20.20 -17.95 3.96
C VAL A 207 21.38 -17.62 4.89
N SER A 208 21.14 -17.46 6.19
CA SER A 208 22.21 -17.17 7.17
C SER A 208 22.90 -18.43 7.71
N GLN A 209 22.24 -19.59 7.63
CA GLN A 209 22.64 -20.84 8.27
C GLN A 209 22.72 -20.72 9.81
N GLU A 210 21.84 -19.90 10.39
CA GLU A 210 21.74 -19.62 11.83
C GLU A 210 20.28 -19.55 12.27
N ASP A 211 20.00 -19.82 13.54
CA ASP A 211 18.63 -19.73 14.07
C ASP A 211 18.17 -18.27 14.21
N VAL A 212 16.88 -18.03 13.98
CA VAL A 212 16.28 -16.67 13.93
C VAL A 212 15.13 -16.55 14.92
N TRP A 213 15.21 -15.54 15.79
CA TRP A 213 14.10 -15.19 16.68
C TRP A 213 12.96 -14.50 15.93
N LEU A 214 11.79 -15.12 15.86
CA LEU A 214 10.55 -14.52 15.38
C LEU A 214 9.75 -13.97 16.57
N VAL A 215 9.57 -12.65 16.64
CA VAL A 215 9.00 -11.98 17.82
C VAL A 215 7.95 -10.94 17.44
N GLU A 216 6.78 -11.02 18.07
CA GLU A 216 5.76 -9.97 17.99
C GLU A 216 6.10 -8.83 18.95
N TRP A 217 5.99 -7.59 18.47
CA TRP A 217 6.07 -6.38 19.29
C TRP A 217 4.96 -5.42 18.87
N ASN A 218 3.93 -5.32 19.71
CA ASN A 218 2.82 -4.39 19.55
C ASN A 218 3.13 -3.01 20.16
N ASP A 219 2.38 -1.99 19.74
CA ASP A 219 2.62 -0.59 20.12
C ASP A 219 2.37 -0.32 21.61
N ASN A 220 1.28 -0.89 22.14
CA ASN A 220 0.82 -0.73 23.52
C ASN A 220 1.10 -1.98 24.37
N ASP A 221 2.20 -2.69 24.11
CA ASP A 221 2.60 -3.86 24.90
C ASP A 221 3.32 -3.39 26.18
N PRO A 222 2.79 -3.65 27.39
CA PRO A 222 3.39 -3.20 28.64
C PRO A 222 4.55 -4.09 29.12
N ASP A 223 4.71 -5.30 28.57
CA ASP A 223 5.81 -6.22 28.89
C ASP A 223 6.31 -6.93 27.62
N PRO A 224 6.85 -6.17 26.64
CA PRO A 224 7.26 -6.73 25.37
C PRO A 224 8.43 -7.69 25.54
N ASN A 225 8.45 -8.76 24.74
CA ASN A 225 9.59 -9.69 24.66
C ASN A 225 10.81 -9.11 23.93
N VAL A 226 10.90 -7.79 23.81
CA VAL A 226 11.89 -7.04 23.04
C VAL A 226 12.27 -5.77 23.82
N LYS A 227 13.56 -5.46 23.91
CA LYS A 227 14.04 -4.20 24.51
C LYS A 227 15.33 -3.71 23.84
N TRP A 228 15.67 -2.46 24.09
CA TRP A 228 16.98 -1.90 23.72
C TRP A 228 17.83 -1.68 24.98
N LEU A 229 19.13 -1.94 24.87
CA LEU A 229 20.13 -1.61 25.88
C LEU A 229 21.44 -1.24 25.18
N ASP A 230 22.05 -0.11 25.51
CA ASP A 230 23.28 0.39 24.89
C ASP A 230 23.28 0.39 23.35
N ARG A 231 22.10 0.67 22.74
CA ARG A 231 21.83 0.61 21.29
C ARG A 231 21.89 -0.80 20.66
N VAL A 232 21.90 -1.86 21.46
CA VAL A 232 21.74 -3.26 21.03
C VAL A 232 20.31 -3.72 21.33
N LEU A 233 19.69 -4.42 20.38
CA LEU A 233 18.39 -5.06 20.51
C LEU A 233 18.53 -6.35 21.32
N TYR A 234 17.62 -6.62 22.24
CA TYR A 234 17.53 -7.88 22.98
C TYR A 234 16.14 -8.51 22.83
N VAL A 235 16.10 -9.82 22.69
CA VAL A 235 14.88 -10.65 22.71
C VAL A 235 14.84 -11.47 23.99
N ARG A 236 13.67 -11.57 24.62
CA ARG A 236 13.42 -12.44 25.79
C ARG A 236 13.06 -13.84 25.32
N ASP A 237 13.80 -14.86 25.74
CA ASP A 237 13.28 -16.24 25.69
C ASP A 237 12.30 -16.43 26.86
N LEU A 238 11.15 -17.06 26.62
CA LEU A 238 10.17 -17.35 27.67
C LEU A 238 10.38 -18.71 28.36
N VAL A 239 11.14 -19.62 27.75
CA VAL A 239 11.51 -20.91 28.35
C VAL A 239 12.45 -20.68 29.53
N ASP A 240 13.59 -20.04 29.28
CA ASP A 240 14.64 -19.81 30.29
C ASP A 240 14.57 -18.41 30.93
N LYS A 241 13.73 -17.51 30.42
CA LYS A 241 13.59 -16.10 30.86
C LYS A 241 14.85 -15.24 30.67
N GLU A 242 15.78 -15.71 29.85
CA GLU A 242 16.99 -14.99 29.48
C GLU A 242 16.74 -13.93 28.40
N TRP A 243 17.69 -13.00 28.25
CA TRP A 243 17.65 -11.95 27.23
C TRP A 243 18.83 -12.10 26.27
N HIS A 244 18.55 -12.50 25.04
CA HIS A 244 19.54 -12.73 24.01
C HIS A 244 19.80 -11.45 23.20
N PRO A 245 21.06 -10.98 23.08
CA PRO A 245 21.40 -9.85 22.23
C PRO A 245 21.25 -10.23 20.76
N ILE A 246 20.87 -9.26 19.92
CA ILE A 246 20.63 -9.41 18.48
C ILE A 246 21.55 -8.47 17.71
N ARG A 247 22.39 -9.03 16.83
CA ARG A 247 23.32 -8.24 15.99
C ARG A 247 22.67 -7.68 14.73
N ALA A 248 21.65 -8.36 14.20
CA ALA A 248 20.93 -7.93 13.02
C ALA A 248 19.45 -8.32 13.08
N CYS A 249 18.59 -7.36 12.71
CA CYS A 249 17.15 -7.46 12.76
C CYS A 249 16.54 -7.14 11.38
N PHE A 250 15.74 -8.08 10.86
CA PHE A 250 14.84 -7.81 9.76
C PHE A 250 13.53 -7.25 10.34
N ARG A 251 13.25 -5.97 10.09
CA ARG A 251 12.15 -5.24 10.75
C ARG A 251 10.89 -5.27 9.88
N TYR A 252 9.91 -6.08 10.28
CA TYR A 252 8.56 -6.08 9.71
C TYR A 252 7.55 -5.35 10.63
N LEU A 253 8.01 -4.29 11.29
CA LEU A 253 7.23 -3.49 12.24
C LEU A 253 6.64 -2.25 11.53
N THR A 254 5.31 -2.19 11.45
CA THR A 254 4.59 -1.35 10.46
C THR A 254 3.82 -0.16 11.02
N GLN A 255 3.43 -0.19 12.30
CA GLN A 255 2.74 0.89 13.00
C GLN A 255 3.75 1.64 13.89
N LYS A 256 3.80 2.96 13.74
CA LYS A 256 4.64 3.90 14.51
C LYS A 256 6.07 3.42 14.86
N PRO A 257 6.86 2.78 13.95
CA PRO A 257 8.11 2.12 14.35
C PRO A 257 9.16 3.02 15.02
N TRP A 258 9.05 4.34 14.85
CA TRP A 258 9.90 5.37 15.46
C TRP A 258 9.72 5.58 16.96
N ASN A 259 8.64 5.05 17.59
CA ASN A 259 8.46 5.10 19.05
C ASN A 259 9.09 3.91 19.80
N ARG A 260 9.61 2.92 19.08
CA ARG A 260 10.15 1.67 19.64
C ARG A 260 11.52 1.27 19.11
N PHE A 261 11.94 1.80 17.96
CA PHE A 261 13.28 1.59 17.42
C PHE A 261 14.04 2.93 17.40
N PRO A 262 15.23 3.01 18.04
CA PRO A 262 16.09 4.19 17.97
C PRO A 262 16.52 4.50 16.54
N LEU A 263 16.86 5.76 16.29
CA LEU A 263 17.41 6.23 15.01
C LEU A 263 18.89 5.87 14.83
N ARG A 264 19.57 5.45 15.91
CA ARG A 264 20.97 5.03 15.90
C ARG A 264 21.14 3.74 16.70
N THR A 265 21.40 2.64 16.00
CA THR A 265 21.54 1.30 16.59
C THR A 265 22.95 0.75 16.34
N LYS A 266 23.41 -0.16 17.21
CA LYS A 266 24.55 -1.05 16.94
C LYS A 266 24.10 -2.32 16.23
N THR A 267 22.91 -2.81 16.59
CA THR A 267 22.18 -3.82 15.82
C THR A 267 21.88 -3.26 14.42
N ILE A 268 22.22 -4.00 13.37
CA ILE A 268 21.81 -3.67 11.99
C ILE A 268 20.30 -3.86 11.86
N VAL A 269 19.56 -2.87 11.36
CA VAL A 269 18.10 -2.92 11.22
C VAL A 269 17.71 -2.63 9.78
N MET A 270 17.07 -3.57 9.09
CA MET A 270 16.59 -3.34 7.72
C MET A 270 15.05 -3.24 7.64
N ASN A 271 14.48 -2.21 7.01
CA ASN A 271 15.12 -0.93 6.69
C ASN A 271 15.29 -0.10 7.97
N GLU A 272 16.26 0.81 7.99
CA GLU A 272 16.45 1.72 9.11
C GLU A 272 15.23 2.62 9.34
N ILE A 273 15.04 3.08 10.57
CA ILE A 273 13.88 3.91 10.96
C ILE A 273 13.85 5.25 10.25
N ILE A 274 15.02 5.80 9.88
CA ILE A 274 15.06 7.04 9.12
C ILE A 274 14.30 6.92 7.79
N SER A 275 14.33 5.76 7.11
CA SER A 275 13.57 5.54 5.87
C SER A 275 12.05 5.66 6.07
N CYS A 276 11.54 5.32 7.26
CA CYS A 276 10.15 5.53 7.64
C CYS A 276 9.84 7.03 7.72
N LEU A 277 10.64 7.77 8.49
CA LEU A 277 10.44 9.20 8.76
C LEU A 277 10.67 10.09 7.54
N ALA A 278 11.64 9.76 6.70
CA ALA A 278 12.01 10.49 5.48
C ALA A 278 10.99 10.34 4.34
N GLY A 279 10.05 9.40 4.45
CA GLY A 279 8.93 9.27 3.52
C GLY A 279 8.28 7.89 3.46
N GLY A 280 9.04 6.83 3.73
CA GLY A 280 8.60 5.43 3.57
C GLY A 280 7.50 4.96 4.52
N ARG A 281 7.13 5.77 5.53
CA ARG A 281 5.89 5.67 6.32
C ARG A 281 5.33 7.05 6.71
N ASN A 282 5.80 8.12 6.06
CA ASN A 282 5.46 9.50 6.37
C ASN A 282 5.13 10.24 5.07
N LYS A 283 3.84 10.33 4.77
CA LYS A 283 3.35 10.85 3.48
C LYS A 283 3.68 12.34 3.27
N MET A 284 3.84 13.10 4.35
CA MET A 284 4.24 14.51 4.31
C MET A 284 5.71 14.64 3.89
N MET A 285 6.60 13.87 4.52
CA MET A 285 8.02 13.86 4.15
C MET A 285 8.28 13.23 2.79
N ALA A 286 7.48 12.24 2.37
CA ALA A 286 7.53 11.69 1.02
C ALA A 286 7.30 12.76 -0.05
N ALA A 287 6.26 13.60 0.11
CA ALA A 287 6.00 14.69 -0.82
C ALA A 287 7.19 15.68 -0.89
N ARG A 288 7.76 16.07 0.26
CA ARG A 288 8.97 16.92 0.31
C ARG A 288 10.18 16.29 -0.38
N ALA A 289 10.40 14.99 -0.16
CA ALA A 289 11.49 14.24 -0.78
C ALA A 289 11.34 14.20 -2.31
N TYR A 290 10.12 13.98 -2.80
CA TYR A 290 9.82 13.97 -4.23
C TYR A 290 10.02 15.36 -4.85
N ASP A 291 9.51 16.43 -4.23
CA ASP A 291 9.68 17.81 -4.71
C ASP A 291 11.16 18.22 -4.82
N PHE A 292 11.95 17.92 -3.79
CA PHE A 292 13.40 18.19 -3.81
C PHE A 292 14.10 17.40 -4.90
N TYR A 293 13.82 16.10 -5.04
CA TYR A 293 14.49 15.28 -6.04
C TYR A 293 14.06 15.61 -7.48
N ASN A 294 12.77 15.90 -7.70
CA ASN A 294 12.26 16.38 -8.98
C ASN A 294 12.92 17.70 -9.41
N SER A 295 13.25 18.58 -8.45
CA SER A 295 14.00 19.81 -8.71
C SER A 295 15.45 19.55 -9.19
N GLU A 296 16.05 18.43 -8.80
CA GLU A 296 17.36 17.98 -9.32
C GLU A 296 17.24 17.27 -10.69
N LEU A 297 16.07 16.70 -11.02
CA LEU A 297 15.85 15.90 -12.23
C LEU A 297 15.45 16.71 -13.47
N VAL A 298 15.19 18.03 -13.35
CA VAL A 298 14.62 18.89 -14.42
C VAL A 298 15.25 18.65 -15.79
N ASP A 299 16.58 18.67 -15.90
CA ASP A 299 17.31 18.54 -17.17
C ASP A 299 17.51 17.08 -17.63
N THR A 300 16.91 16.10 -16.96
CA THR A 300 17.13 14.65 -17.24
C THR A 300 16.02 14.01 -18.07
N GLY A 301 14.86 14.68 -18.18
CA GLY A 301 13.64 14.13 -18.78
C GLY A 301 12.84 13.19 -17.87
N LEU A 302 13.32 12.94 -16.64
CA LEU A 302 12.67 12.12 -15.61
C LEU A 302 11.96 12.99 -14.57
N ASN A 303 10.92 12.43 -13.97
CA ASN A 303 10.14 13.08 -12.92
C ASN A 303 9.40 12.02 -12.08
N ILE A 304 9.34 12.16 -10.76
CA ILE A 304 8.39 11.44 -9.91
C ILE A 304 7.03 12.12 -10.11
N ARG A 305 6.06 11.37 -10.59
CA ARG A 305 4.71 11.86 -10.84
C ARG A 305 3.81 11.44 -9.69
N THR A 306 3.24 12.41 -8.99
CA THR A 306 2.27 12.22 -7.92
C THR A 306 1.05 13.11 -8.16
N PRO A 307 -0.10 12.83 -7.50
CA PRO A 307 -1.17 13.82 -7.40
C PRO A 307 -0.70 15.05 -6.59
N GLU A 308 -1.23 16.24 -6.89
CA GLU A 308 -0.88 17.48 -6.17
C GLU A 308 -1.17 17.30 -4.67
N THR A 309 -0.19 17.61 -3.81
CA THR A 309 -0.27 17.31 -2.37
C THR A 309 0.11 18.56 -1.57
N ILE A 310 -0.83 19.08 -0.80
CA ILE A 310 -0.63 20.19 0.13
C ILE A 310 -0.21 19.61 1.48
N ASN A 311 0.92 20.08 2.00
CA ASN A 311 1.53 19.61 3.24
C ASN A 311 1.27 20.57 4.42
N ASN A 312 1.48 20.08 5.64
CA ASN A 312 1.45 20.84 6.90
C ASN A 312 0.09 21.47 7.26
N VAL A 313 -1.00 20.97 6.66
CA VAL A 313 -2.36 21.49 6.80
C VAL A 313 -2.92 21.19 8.20
N THR A 314 -3.45 22.19 8.88
CA THR A 314 -4.18 22.04 10.15
C THR A 314 -5.66 21.77 9.92
N LEU A 315 -6.36 21.22 10.93
CA LEU A 315 -7.78 20.89 10.86
C LEU A 315 -8.66 22.07 10.36
N GLY A 316 -8.37 23.31 10.79
CA GLY A 316 -9.10 24.51 10.40
C GLY A 316 -8.84 25.00 8.96
N GLU A 317 -7.78 24.55 8.31
CA GLU A 317 -7.42 24.93 6.93
C GLU A 317 -7.99 23.96 5.87
N ILE A 318 -8.46 22.78 6.30
CA ILE A 318 -8.86 21.69 5.40
C ILE A 318 -9.94 22.12 4.41
N SER A 319 -11.03 22.74 4.87
CA SER A 319 -12.15 23.13 4.01
C SER A 319 -11.73 24.13 2.91
N LEU A 320 -10.80 25.02 3.22
CA LEU A 320 -10.24 25.98 2.25
C LEU A 320 -9.46 25.27 1.14
N TRP A 321 -8.62 24.29 1.49
CA TRP A 321 -7.86 23.53 0.51
C TRP A 321 -8.73 22.64 -0.36
N ILE A 322 -9.74 21.98 0.22
CA ILE A 322 -10.73 21.19 -0.54
C ILE A 322 -11.50 22.07 -1.53
N GLN A 323 -11.95 23.25 -1.09
CA GLN A 323 -12.61 24.21 -1.98
C GLN A 323 -11.68 24.66 -3.11
N SER A 324 -10.39 24.91 -2.83
CA SER A 324 -9.40 25.29 -3.84
C SER A 324 -9.15 24.19 -4.89
N MET A 325 -9.33 22.92 -4.53
CA MET A 325 -9.25 21.76 -5.43
C MET A 325 -10.55 21.49 -6.21
N GLY A 326 -11.54 22.37 -6.12
CA GLY A 326 -12.84 22.21 -6.78
C GLY A 326 -13.84 21.35 -6.01
N GLY A 327 -13.70 21.25 -4.68
CA GLY A 327 -14.65 20.59 -3.79
C GLY A 327 -14.35 19.13 -3.46
N HIS A 328 -13.45 18.47 -4.19
CA HIS A 328 -13.07 17.08 -3.95
C HIS A 328 -11.58 16.96 -3.61
N ALA A 329 -11.24 16.08 -2.66
CA ALA A 329 -9.85 15.79 -2.27
C ALA A 329 -9.73 14.43 -1.56
N VAL A 330 -8.50 14.02 -1.28
CA VAL A 330 -8.17 12.93 -0.35
C VAL A 330 -7.40 13.51 0.82
N LEU A 331 -7.98 13.44 2.02
CA LEU A 331 -7.30 13.77 3.27
C LEU A 331 -6.54 12.55 3.76
N LYS A 332 -5.30 12.76 4.25
CA LYS A 332 -4.52 11.68 4.88
C LYS A 332 -3.87 12.16 6.17
N VAL A 333 -4.00 11.34 7.22
CA VAL A 333 -3.12 11.36 8.39
C VAL A 333 -1.75 10.87 7.90
N PRO A 334 -0.66 11.66 8.01
CA PRO A 334 0.54 11.40 7.22
C PRO A 334 1.28 10.12 7.62
N TYR A 335 1.13 9.69 8.88
CA TYR A 335 1.91 8.62 9.51
C TYR A 335 1.15 7.28 9.60
N SER A 336 -0.15 7.27 9.27
CA SER A 336 -1.01 6.08 9.28
C SER A 336 -0.77 5.19 8.05
N ASN A 337 -0.99 3.87 8.19
CA ASN A 337 -0.67 2.86 7.19
C ASN A 337 -1.84 1.91 6.89
N ALA A 338 -1.74 1.13 5.81
CA ALA A 338 -2.74 0.14 5.38
C ALA A 338 -4.17 0.71 5.14
N GLY A 339 -4.25 1.95 4.64
CA GLY A 339 -5.51 2.65 4.39
C GLY A 339 -6.19 3.23 5.61
N GLN A 340 -5.66 3.02 6.81
CA GLN A 340 -6.10 3.75 8.00
C GLN A 340 -5.68 5.22 7.88
N GLY A 341 -6.53 6.13 8.36
CA GLY A 341 -6.26 7.56 8.27
C GLY A 341 -6.26 8.12 6.83
N VAL A 342 -6.96 7.48 5.88
CA VAL A 342 -7.18 7.99 4.52
C VAL A 342 -8.68 8.19 4.31
N TYR A 343 -9.08 9.40 3.91
CA TYR A 343 -10.47 9.80 3.77
C TYR A 343 -10.67 10.46 2.41
N THR A 344 -11.58 9.92 1.62
CA THR A 344 -12.03 10.53 0.37
C THR A 344 -13.12 11.53 0.71
N ILE A 345 -12.97 12.78 0.25
CA ILE A 345 -13.94 13.84 0.46
C ILE A 345 -14.49 14.25 -0.89
N THR A 346 -15.78 13.98 -1.10
CA THR A 346 -16.55 14.32 -2.29
C THR A 346 -17.87 15.03 -1.97
N ASN A 347 -18.27 15.03 -0.70
CA ASN A 347 -19.49 15.65 -0.20
C ASN A 347 -19.29 16.18 1.23
N GLU A 348 -20.27 16.95 1.71
CA GLU A 348 -20.23 17.56 3.05
C GLU A 348 -20.28 16.51 4.16
N ASP A 349 -21.02 15.41 4.01
CA ASP A 349 -21.11 14.34 5.02
C ASP A 349 -19.75 13.68 5.28
N GLU A 350 -18.98 13.37 4.23
CA GLU A 350 -17.62 12.82 4.35
C GLU A 350 -16.68 13.80 5.08
N LEU A 351 -16.79 15.11 4.81
CA LEU A 351 -16.00 16.15 5.48
C LEU A 351 -16.39 16.32 6.95
N ASP A 352 -17.68 16.44 7.24
CA ASP A 352 -18.22 16.60 8.59
C ASP A 352 -17.86 15.39 9.48
N ASN A 353 -17.93 14.18 8.93
CA ASN A 353 -17.53 12.95 9.63
C ASN A 353 -16.03 12.92 9.93
N PHE A 354 -15.17 13.51 9.09
CA PHE A 354 -13.75 13.66 9.36
C PHE A 354 -13.48 14.74 10.43
N LEU A 355 -14.11 15.92 10.33
CA LEU A 355 -13.90 17.04 11.25
C LEU A 355 -14.43 16.76 12.68
N LYS A 356 -15.38 15.83 12.84
CA LYS A 356 -15.93 15.39 14.13
C LYS A 356 -15.12 14.27 14.81
N GLN A 357 -14.12 13.70 14.14
CA GLN A 357 -13.22 12.70 14.76
C GLN A 357 -12.23 13.38 15.70
N ASP A 358 -11.82 12.63 16.74
CA ASP A 358 -10.68 13.01 17.58
C ASP A 358 -9.38 12.60 16.85
N HIS A 359 -8.40 13.51 16.82
CA HIS A 359 -7.18 13.36 16.01
C HIS A 359 -5.94 13.50 16.90
N HIS A 360 -5.16 12.42 17.00
CA HIS A 360 -3.89 12.40 17.75
C HIS A 360 -2.78 13.28 17.16
N TYR A 361 -2.86 13.58 15.86
CA TYR A 361 -1.88 14.39 15.13
C TYR A 361 -2.52 15.68 14.61
N ASP A 362 -1.83 16.82 14.79
CA ASP A 362 -2.34 18.15 14.41
C ASP A 362 -2.17 18.47 12.91
N LYS A 363 -1.39 17.65 12.18
CA LYS A 363 -1.01 17.90 10.79
C LYS A 363 -1.50 16.82 9.84
N PHE A 364 -2.10 17.28 8.75
CA PHE A 364 -2.64 16.46 7.67
C PHE A 364 -1.98 16.80 6.34
N ILE A 365 -2.19 15.93 5.36
CA ILE A 365 -1.99 16.28 3.94
C ILE A 365 -3.33 16.28 3.20
N VAL A 366 -3.49 17.23 2.28
CA VAL A 366 -4.63 17.32 1.36
C VAL A 366 -4.10 16.99 -0.03
N GLN A 367 -4.49 15.86 -0.58
CA GLN A 367 -4.03 15.39 -1.89
C GLN A 367 -5.17 15.46 -2.93
N SER A 368 -4.86 15.85 -4.15
CA SER A 368 -5.82 15.87 -5.26
C SER A 368 -6.39 14.47 -5.53
N LEU A 369 -7.72 14.35 -5.52
CA LEU A 369 -8.45 13.12 -5.74
C LEU A 369 -8.37 12.70 -7.21
N VAL A 370 -7.95 11.44 -7.41
CA VAL A 370 -7.91 10.74 -8.70
C VAL A 370 -9.12 9.82 -8.77
N GLY A 371 -10.18 10.27 -9.45
CA GLY A 371 -11.47 9.59 -9.53
C GLY A 371 -11.94 9.44 -10.97
N ASN A 372 -13.25 9.60 -11.20
CA ASN A 372 -13.79 9.66 -12.56
C ASN A 372 -13.46 11.00 -13.24
N ALA A 373 -13.50 11.06 -14.57
CA ALA A 373 -13.33 12.28 -15.34
C ALA A 373 -14.34 13.39 -14.96
N SER A 374 -15.56 13.02 -14.58
CA SER A 374 -16.61 13.94 -14.15
C SER A 374 -16.40 14.55 -12.76
N TRP A 375 -15.63 13.91 -11.87
CA TRP A 375 -15.53 14.32 -10.45
C TRP A 375 -14.11 14.21 -9.84
N SER A 376 -13.05 14.22 -10.63
CA SER A 376 -11.67 14.38 -10.10
C SER A 376 -11.35 15.84 -9.76
N SER A 377 -10.45 16.05 -8.79
CA SER A 377 -9.99 17.38 -8.35
C SER A 377 -9.45 18.24 -9.50
N VAL A 378 -9.51 19.55 -9.33
CA VAL A 378 -8.83 20.54 -10.18
C VAL A 378 -7.47 20.86 -9.54
N THR A 379 -6.37 20.68 -10.27
CA THR A 379 -5.02 21.07 -9.82
C THR A 379 -4.41 22.11 -10.75
N ARG A 380 -3.32 22.76 -10.31
CA ARG A 380 -2.53 23.68 -11.16
C ARG A 380 -1.88 22.97 -12.35
N SER A 381 -1.56 21.68 -12.17
CA SER A 381 -0.94 20.80 -13.17
C SER A 381 -1.95 20.07 -14.08
N GLY A 382 -3.26 20.29 -13.89
CA GLY A 382 -4.33 19.72 -14.70
C GLY A 382 -5.26 18.79 -13.90
N LYS A 383 -5.63 17.65 -14.51
CA LYS A 383 -6.42 16.60 -13.84
C LYS A 383 -5.85 15.22 -14.18
N PHE A 384 -5.88 14.34 -13.19
CA PHE A 384 -5.67 12.91 -13.36
C PHE A 384 -7.01 12.18 -13.19
N TYR A 385 -7.30 11.26 -14.10
CA TYR A 385 -8.47 10.40 -14.04
C TYR A 385 -8.02 8.95 -13.92
N HIS A 386 -8.71 8.17 -13.10
CA HIS A 386 -8.36 6.78 -12.90
C HIS A 386 -8.74 5.94 -14.14
N VAL A 387 -7.79 5.21 -14.75
CA VAL A 387 -8.08 4.33 -15.90
C VAL A 387 -8.97 3.17 -15.46
N GLY A 388 -8.61 2.56 -14.33
CA GLY A 388 -9.37 1.49 -13.69
C GLY A 388 -9.23 0.14 -14.39
N THR A 389 -9.94 -0.86 -13.87
CA THR A 389 -9.99 -2.19 -14.47
C THR A 389 -10.66 -2.16 -15.84
N ILE A 390 -10.27 -3.08 -16.72
CA ILE A 390 -11.03 -3.43 -17.91
C ILE A 390 -12.50 -3.70 -17.51
N PRO A 391 -13.49 -3.13 -18.22
CA PRO A 391 -14.90 -3.30 -17.87
C PRO A 391 -15.31 -4.77 -17.80
N ASN A 392 -16.02 -5.14 -16.75
CA ASN A 392 -16.54 -6.51 -16.61
C ASN A 392 -17.78 -6.75 -17.51
N LYS A 393 -18.37 -7.94 -17.44
CA LYS A 393 -19.59 -8.30 -18.23
C LYS A 393 -20.84 -7.44 -17.97
N LYS A 394 -20.82 -6.57 -16.95
CA LYS A 394 -21.87 -5.57 -16.65
C LYS A 394 -21.45 -4.14 -17.05
N SER A 395 -20.37 -4.00 -17.81
CA SER A 395 -19.73 -2.72 -18.16
C SER A 395 -19.20 -1.91 -16.96
N ASN A 396 -18.99 -2.56 -15.81
CA ASN A 396 -18.44 -1.90 -14.62
C ASN A 396 -16.91 -1.91 -14.65
N THR A 397 -16.31 -0.72 -14.53
CA THR A 397 -14.90 -0.50 -14.21
C THR A 397 -14.76 -0.20 -12.71
N PHE A 398 -13.65 -0.62 -12.11
CA PHE A 398 -13.32 -0.39 -10.70
C PHE A 398 -12.02 0.40 -10.60
N VAL A 399 -11.86 1.22 -9.55
CA VAL A 399 -10.54 1.74 -9.17
C VAL A 399 -9.64 0.56 -8.80
N SER A 400 -8.38 0.64 -9.22
CA SER A 400 -7.39 -0.41 -8.98
C SER A 400 -5.99 0.15 -8.95
N ASP A 401 -5.24 -0.19 -7.90
CA ASP A 401 -3.81 0.09 -7.83
C ASP A 401 -2.97 -1.09 -8.33
N LEU A 402 -1.70 -0.78 -8.56
CA LEU A 402 -0.60 -1.71 -8.68
C LEU A 402 0.38 -1.41 -7.54
N ARG A 403 0.68 -2.39 -6.69
CA ARG A 403 1.87 -2.32 -5.82
C ARG A 403 3.06 -2.87 -6.60
N MET A 404 4.11 -2.07 -6.71
CA MET A 404 5.40 -2.46 -7.30
C MET A 404 6.47 -2.42 -6.19
N MET A 405 7.05 -3.57 -5.88
CA MET A 405 8.10 -3.73 -4.89
C MET A 405 9.46 -3.93 -5.55
N VAL A 406 10.46 -3.24 -5.02
CA VAL A 406 11.84 -3.26 -5.51
C VAL A 406 12.81 -3.49 -4.36
N THR A 407 13.99 -4.01 -4.68
CA THR A 407 15.16 -3.91 -3.81
C THR A 407 16.31 -3.24 -4.55
N GLY A 408 17.12 -2.49 -3.81
CA GLY A 408 18.38 -1.91 -4.28
C GLY A 408 19.54 -2.49 -3.49
N SER A 409 20.60 -2.89 -4.20
CA SER A 409 21.83 -3.45 -3.60
C SER A 409 23.07 -2.92 -4.32
N SER A 410 24.26 -3.45 -4.00
CA SER A 410 25.48 -3.25 -4.80
C SER A 410 25.38 -3.68 -6.28
N GLN A 411 24.32 -4.40 -6.67
CA GLN A 411 23.99 -4.71 -8.08
C GLN A 411 22.99 -3.74 -8.71
N GLY A 412 22.62 -2.66 -8.00
CA GLY A 412 21.57 -1.73 -8.38
C GLY A 412 20.17 -2.21 -8.00
N PHE A 413 19.16 -1.58 -8.59
CA PHE A 413 17.75 -1.91 -8.38
C PHE A 413 17.28 -3.11 -9.21
N ARG A 414 16.31 -3.86 -8.66
CA ARG A 414 15.51 -4.86 -9.37
C ARG A 414 14.05 -4.88 -8.87
N PRO A 415 13.06 -5.25 -9.71
CA PRO A 415 11.72 -5.58 -9.24
C PRO A 415 11.74 -6.92 -8.50
N ILE A 416 10.89 -7.06 -7.48
CA ILE A 416 10.83 -8.25 -6.61
C ILE A 416 9.41 -8.81 -6.48
N CYS A 417 8.39 -7.97 -6.39
CA CYS A 417 7.00 -8.40 -6.24
C CYS A 417 6.07 -7.36 -6.90
N ILE A 418 5.01 -7.85 -7.53
CA ILE A 418 3.94 -7.03 -8.08
C ILE A 418 2.61 -7.68 -7.70
N TYR A 419 1.61 -6.89 -7.32
CA TYR A 419 0.22 -7.34 -7.28
C TYR A 419 -0.72 -6.14 -7.43
N GLY A 420 -1.98 -6.38 -7.79
CA GLY A 420 -3.01 -5.35 -7.86
C GLY A 420 -4.06 -5.49 -6.77
N ARG A 421 -4.74 -4.39 -6.43
CA ARG A 421 -5.93 -4.41 -5.57
C ARG A 421 -7.03 -3.59 -6.23
N LYS A 422 -8.30 -3.98 -6.06
CA LYS A 422 -9.46 -3.20 -6.54
C LYS A 422 -10.34 -2.67 -5.42
N ALA A 423 -11.05 -1.59 -5.71
CA ALA A 423 -12.13 -1.08 -4.89
C ALA A 423 -13.30 -2.07 -4.78
N ARG A 424 -14.21 -1.83 -3.83
CA ARG A 424 -15.36 -2.71 -3.55
C ARG A 424 -16.49 -2.49 -4.54
N LEU A 425 -16.77 -1.23 -4.88
CA LEU A 425 -17.82 -0.80 -5.78
C LEU A 425 -17.25 -0.26 -7.09
N PRO A 426 -18.03 -0.25 -8.18
CA PRO A 426 -17.62 0.36 -9.45
C PRO A 426 -17.34 1.84 -9.32
N LEU A 427 -16.44 2.36 -10.17
CA LEU A 427 -16.20 3.78 -10.34
C LEU A 427 -17.29 4.38 -11.24
N THR A 428 -18.30 5.02 -10.64
CA THR A 428 -19.45 5.58 -11.38
C THR A 428 -19.13 6.90 -12.09
N GLY A 429 -19.84 7.19 -13.18
CA GLY A 429 -19.77 8.48 -13.89
C GLY A 429 -20.53 9.61 -13.18
N GLU A 430 -21.55 9.27 -12.40
CA GLU A 430 -22.32 10.18 -11.55
C GLU A 430 -22.12 9.76 -10.09
N LEU A 431 -21.96 10.73 -9.19
CA LEU A 431 -21.92 10.49 -7.75
C LEU A 431 -23.31 10.74 -7.15
N ASP A 432 -23.71 9.86 -6.24
CA ASP A 432 -24.77 10.18 -5.28
C ASP A 432 -24.21 11.23 -4.29
N PRO A 433 -24.92 12.35 -4.02
CA PRO A 433 -24.48 13.37 -3.07
C PRO A 433 -24.17 12.85 -1.66
N HIS A 434 -24.70 11.70 -1.28
CA HIS A 434 -24.47 11.03 0.02
C HIS A 434 -23.69 9.71 -0.14
N ALA A 435 -22.94 9.54 -1.24
CA ALA A 435 -22.10 8.37 -1.46
C ALA A 435 -20.99 8.27 -0.40
N ASN A 436 -20.79 7.06 0.14
CA ASN A 436 -19.52 6.68 0.75
C ASN A 436 -18.54 6.33 -0.38
N THR A 437 -17.74 7.31 -0.81
CA THR A 437 -16.86 7.14 -1.98
C THR A 437 -15.63 6.30 -1.69
N TRP A 438 -15.30 6.05 -0.42
CA TRP A 438 -14.25 5.12 -0.03
C TRP A 438 -14.50 3.70 -0.57
N ASP A 439 -15.76 3.27 -0.70
CA ASP A 439 -16.05 1.96 -1.28
C ASP A 439 -15.80 1.89 -2.80
N MET A 440 -15.78 3.03 -3.50
CA MET A 440 -15.49 3.15 -4.95
C MET A 440 -14.01 3.43 -5.24
N LEU A 441 -13.29 4.07 -4.31
CA LEU A 441 -11.91 4.55 -4.47
C LEU A 441 -10.89 3.75 -3.64
N GLY A 442 -11.30 3.21 -2.50
CA GLY A 442 -10.44 2.53 -1.52
C GLY A 442 -10.08 1.11 -1.95
N THR A 443 -8.83 0.94 -2.38
CA THR A 443 -8.27 -0.36 -2.81
C THR A 443 -7.76 -1.23 -1.66
N ASN A 444 -7.61 -0.68 -0.45
CA ASN A 444 -7.07 -1.40 0.72
C ASN A 444 -7.87 -2.66 1.04
N LEU A 445 -7.17 -3.77 1.33
CA LEU A 445 -7.77 -5.09 1.55
C LEU A 445 -8.21 -5.31 3.00
N SER A 446 -7.69 -4.54 3.96
CA SER A 446 -8.04 -4.65 5.37
C SER A 446 -9.50 -4.27 5.63
N VAL A 447 -10.20 -5.11 6.38
CA VAL A 447 -11.59 -4.90 6.79
C VAL A 447 -11.67 -5.01 8.31
N LYS A 448 -12.21 -3.97 8.95
CA LYS A 448 -12.46 -3.97 10.40
C LYS A 448 -13.67 -4.85 10.70
N LEU A 449 -13.53 -5.73 11.70
CA LEU A 449 -14.58 -6.63 12.17
C LEU A 449 -15.42 -5.95 13.28
N PRO A 450 -16.65 -6.41 13.55
CA PRO A 450 -17.52 -5.81 14.59
C PRO A 450 -16.98 -5.93 16.02
N ASP A 451 -16.10 -6.91 16.27
CA ASP A 451 -15.39 -7.12 17.54
C ASP A 451 -14.17 -6.18 17.72
N GLY A 452 -13.89 -5.31 16.74
CA GLY A 452 -12.73 -4.43 16.72
C GLY A 452 -11.48 -5.05 16.08
N GLY A 453 -11.50 -6.35 15.79
CA GLY A 453 -10.45 -7.07 15.08
C GLY A 453 -10.37 -6.70 13.60
N TRP A 454 -9.48 -7.37 12.85
CA TRP A 454 -9.26 -7.11 11.44
C TRP A 454 -9.15 -8.40 10.63
N THR A 455 -9.67 -8.38 9.41
CA THR A 455 -9.49 -9.44 8.41
C THR A 455 -9.05 -8.86 7.06
N THR A 456 -8.75 -9.72 6.08
CA THR A 456 -8.31 -9.31 4.74
C THR A 456 -9.28 -9.83 3.67
N ASP A 457 -9.81 -8.92 2.85
CA ASP A 457 -10.67 -9.27 1.72
C ASP A 457 -9.84 -9.68 0.49
N THR A 458 -9.43 -10.96 0.47
CA THR A 458 -8.64 -11.56 -0.62
C THR A 458 -9.42 -11.73 -1.93
N SER A 459 -10.72 -11.39 -1.98
CA SER A 459 -11.52 -11.38 -3.21
C SER A 459 -11.25 -10.15 -4.10
N ARG A 460 -10.72 -9.07 -3.49
CA ARG A 460 -10.29 -7.84 -4.19
C ARG A 460 -8.79 -7.81 -4.52
N LEU A 461 -8.05 -8.84 -4.14
CA LEU A 461 -6.68 -9.06 -4.59
C LEU A 461 -6.68 -9.55 -6.04
N ILE A 462 -5.95 -8.84 -6.90
CA ILE A 462 -5.70 -9.16 -8.30
C ILE A 462 -4.28 -9.74 -8.39
N LEU A 463 -4.19 -11.05 -8.60
CA LEU A 463 -2.91 -11.74 -8.74
C LEU A 463 -2.25 -11.43 -10.08
N MET A 464 -0.92 -11.54 -10.14
CA MET A 464 -0.16 -11.47 -11.39
C MET A 464 -0.23 -12.78 -12.20
N ASP A 465 -1.35 -13.49 -12.09
CA ASP A 465 -1.57 -14.80 -12.70
C ASP A 465 -2.24 -14.68 -14.09
N ARG A 466 -2.35 -15.81 -14.79
CA ARG A 466 -2.98 -15.89 -16.12
C ARG A 466 -4.45 -15.44 -16.16
N LYS A 467 -5.15 -15.42 -15.03
CA LYS A 467 -6.60 -15.19 -14.89
C LYS A 467 -6.93 -13.75 -14.49
N ASP A 468 -6.16 -13.19 -13.58
CA ASP A 468 -6.45 -11.92 -12.91
C ASP A 468 -5.71 -10.73 -13.54
N PHE A 469 -4.45 -10.89 -13.98
CA PHE A 469 -3.63 -9.79 -14.48
C PHE A 469 -4.31 -8.96 -15.59
N ASN A 470 -4.97 -9.64 -16.53
CA ASN A 470 -5.65 -9.00 -17.66
C ASN A 470 -6.83 -8.09 -17.25
N GLN A 471 -7.32 -8.18 -16.01
CA GLN A 471 -8.32 -7.23 -15.47
C GLN A 471 -7.75 -5.81 -15.31
N LEU A 472 -6.42 -5.64 -15.20
CA LEU A 472 -5.78 -4.33 -14.99
C LEU A 472 -5.56 -3.51 -16.27
N GLY A 473 -5.62 -4.14 -17.46
CA GLY A 473 -5.38 -3.44 -18.73
C GLY A 473 -3.95 -2.88 -18.90
N LEU A 474 -2.96 -3.52 -18.27
CA LEU A 474 -1.56 -3.12 -18.27
C LEU A 474 -0.74 -3.94 -19.29
N GLY A 475 0.11 -3.25 -20.05
CA GLY A 475 1.13 -3.84 -20.90
C GLY A 475 2.51 -3.85 -20.25
N ILE A 476 3.51 -4.29 -21.01
CA ILE A 476 4.91 -4.33 -20.57
C ILE A 476 5.46 -2.93 -20.25
N ASP A 477 5.01 -1.93 -21.03
CA ASP A 477 5.44 -0.54 -20.88
C ASP A 477 4.86 0.11 -19.62
N ASP A 478 3.63 -0.23 -19.21
CA ASP A 478 3.05 0.22 -17.94
C ASP A 478 3.82 -0.37 -16.73
N LEU A 479 4.27 -1.63 -16.81
CA LEU A 479 5.08 -2.26 -15.75
C LEU A 479 6.47 -1.65 -15.66
N ILE A 480 7.10 -1.33 -16.80
CA ILE A 480 8.36 -0.59 -16.86
C ILE A 480 8.19 0.80 -16.24
N ASP A 481 7.15 1.53 -16.65
CA ASP A 481 6.86 2.88 -16.14
C ASP A 481 6.59 2.86 -14.63
N ALA A 482 5.86 1.86 -14.13
CA ALA A 482 5.67 1.64 -12.69
C ALA A 482 6.97 1.38 -11.94
N TYR A 483 7.86 0.55 -12.49
CA TYR A 483 9.15 0.25 -11.89
C TYR A 483 10.07 1.47 -11.84
N ILE A 484 10.16 2.26 -12.92
CA ILE A 484 10.94 3.50 -12.93
C ILE A 484 10.39 4.50 -11.90
N GLN A 485 9.06 4.66 -11.80
CA GLN A 485 8.45 5.53 -10.80
C GLN A 485 8.72 5.06 -9.35
N THR A 486 8.65 3.75 -9.09
CA THR A 486 9.04 3.21 -7.78
C THR A 486 10.50 3.51 -7.47
N VAL A 487 11.43 3.22 -8.39
CA VAL A 487 12.86 3.48 -8.18
C VAL A 487 13.14 4.96 -7.90
N LEU A 488 12.55 5.88 -8.68
CA LEU A 488 12.71 7.31 -8.45
C LEU A 488 12.21 7.74 -7.06
N ALA A 489 11.04 7.26 -6.63
CA ALA A 489 10.48 7.55 -5.31
C ALA A 489 11.35 7.00 -4.16
N VAL A 490 11.93 5.81 -4.33
CA VAL A 490 12.85 5.22 -3.35
C VAL A 490 14.14 6.03 -3.24
N ILE A 491 14.75 6.42 -4.38
CA ILE A 491 15.96 7.26 -4.39
C ILE A 491 15.69 8.60 -3.70
N ALA A 492 14.54 9.24 -3.94
CA ALA A 492 14.17 10.48 -3.26
C ALA A 492 14.12 10.33 -1.73
N ILE A 493 13.47 9.27 -1.24
CA ILE A 493 13.33 9.00 0.20
C ILE A 493 14.67 8.58 0.83
N ASP A 494 15.49 7.80 0.14
CA ASP A 494 16.83 7.44 0.61
C ASP A 494 17.74 8.67 0.71
N ARG A 495 17.71 9.56 -0.29
CA ARG A 495 18.43 10.84 -0.25
C ARG A 495 17.93 11.79 0.84
N MET A 496 16.63 11.83 1.10
CA MET A 496 16.08 12.54 2.26
C MET A 496 16.57 11.92 3.57
N SER A 497 16.68 10.59 3.64
CA SER A 497 17.21 9.88 4.81
C SER A 497 18.68 10.25 5.07
N ILE A 498 19.52 10.22 4.04
CA ILE A 498 20.93 10.64 4.11
C ILE A 498 21.05 12.09 4.59
N ARG A 499 20.22 13.00 4.05
CA ARG A 499 20.21 14.42 4.44
C ARG A 499 19.81 14.63 5.90
N LEU A 500 18.88 13.85 6.42
CA LEU A 500 18.43 13.92 7.81
C LEU A 500 19.38 13.23 8.80
N MET A 501 20.31 12.40 8.31
CA MET A 501 21.30 11.65 9.10
C MET A 501 22.73 12.09 8.78
N GLU A 502 22.92 13.36 8.42
CA GLU A 502 24.24 13.89 8.04
C GLU A 502 25.26 13.65 9.17
N ASN A 503 26.43 13.11 8.82
CA ASN A 503 27.46 12.66 9.76
C ASN A 503 26.99 11.64 10.82
N GLY A 504 25.94 10.86 10.53
CA GLY A 504 25.43 9.80 11.42
C GLY A 504 24.66 10.31 12.64
N THR A 505 24.20 11.56 12.62
CA THR A 505 23.36 12.16 13.66
C THR A 505 22.07 12.69 13.05
N PHE A 506 20.93 12.46 13.72
CA PHE A 506 19.64 12.92 13.23
C PHE A 506 19.47 14.43 13.42
N ASP A 507 19.23 15.16 12.33
CA ASP A 507 18.94 16.59 12.38
C ASP A 507 17.47 16.84 12.74
N TYR A 508 17.22 16.90 14.05
CA TYR A 508 15.92 17.27 14.62
C TYR A 508 15.43 18.65 14.18
N GLN A 509 16.32 19.63 13.93
CA GLN A 509 15.93 20.99 13.56
C GLN A 509 15.42 21.02 12.11
N LEU A 510 16.17 20.39 11.19
CA LEU A 510 15.73 20.21 9.81
C LEU A 510 14.44 19.39 9.76
N PHE A 511 14.35 18.27 10.48
CA PHE A 511 13.14 17.44 10.50
C PHE A 511 11.92 18.23 11.01
N GLN A 512 12.04 18.95 12.13
CA GLN A 512 10.96 19.78 12.67
C GLN A 512 10.56 20.91 11.70
N SER A 513 11.50 21.49 10.95
CA SER A 513 11.19 22.53 9.96
C SER A 513 10.38 22.00 8.77
N LEU A 514 10.59 20.74 8.38
CA LEU A 514 9.90 20.09 7.26
C LEU A 514 8.57 19.45 7.69
N ASN A 515 8.55 18.84 8.89
CA ASN A 515 7.44 18.12 9.49
C ASN A 515 7.11 18.66 10.91
N PRO A 516 6.51 19.86 11.04
CA PRO A 516 6.23 20.51 12.32
C PRO A 516 4.97 19.91 13.00
N ASP A 517 5.12 18.71 13.57
CA ASP A 517 4.05 17.97 14.27
C ASP A 517 4.56 17.52 15.65
N ASN A 518 3.97 18.07 16.72
CA ASN A 518 4.48 17.87 18.07
C ASN A 518 4.26 16.45 18.60
N ALA A 519 3.17 15.79 18.20
CA ALA A 519 2.88 14.43 18.62
C ALA A 519 3.89 13.45 18.00
N LEU A 520 4.18 13.58 16.70
CA LEU A 520 5.25 12.81 16.06
C LEU A 520 6.63 13.10 16.67
N LEU A 521 6.95 14.38 16.93
CA LEU A 521 8.24 14.75 17.51
C LEU A 521 8.42 14.22 18.94
N HIS A 522 7.34 14.01 19.69
CA HIS A 522 7.37 13.34 20.98
C HIS A 522 7.59 11.83 20.82
N GLU A 523 6.81 11.17 19.95
CA GLU A 523 6.97 9.73 19.64
C GLU A 523 8.39 9.37 19.19
N ILE A 524 9.03 10.21 18.37
CA ILE A 524 10.43 9.99 17.95
C ILE A 524 11.39 10.08 19.15
N LYS A 525 11.12 10.98 20.11
CA LYS A 525 11.99 11.15 21.28
C LYS A 525 11.89 9.99 22.26
N GLU A 526 10.70 9.42 22.46
CA GLU A 526 10.49 8.25 23.35
C GLU A 526 11.47 7.10 23.05
N ALA A 527 11.76 6.84 21.76
CA ALA A 527 12.71 5.80 21.36
C ALA A 527 14.20 6.21 21.39
N ASN A 528 14.51 7.47 21.70
CA ASN A 528 15.84 8.07 21.51
C ASN A 528 16.36 8.86 22.72
N GLU A 529 15.56 9.12 23.76
CA GLU A 529 15.97 9.88 24.95
C GLU A 529 16.93 9.11 25.88
N ASP A 530 16.96 7.77 25.81
CA ASP A 530 17.79 6.89 26.65
C ASP A 530 19.21 6.56 26.07
N PHE A 531 19.71 7.26 25.03
CA PHE A 531 20.90 6.84 24.24
C PHE A 531 21.97 7.89 23.88
#